data_AF-A0A934NRQ8-F1
#
_entry.id   AF-A0A934NRQ8-F1
#
_cell.length_a   1.000
_cell.length_b   1.000
_cell.length_c   1.000
_cell.angle_alpha   90.00
_cell.angle_beta   90.00
_cell.angle_gamma   90.00
#
_symmetry.space_group_name_H-M   'P 1'
#
loop_
_entity.id
_entity.type
_entity.pdbx_description
1 polymer ?
#
loop_
_entity_poly.entity_id
_entity_poly.type
_entity_poly.pdbx_seq_one_letter_code
_entity_poly.pdbx_strand_id
1 'polypeptide(L)' 'MWSRVEKQRWKELWTSPQATQWDESAAVTVALLIAYETQLLAGEGAAWLAQEARHAGDALGLTPRAMAALGWTIGDRTSQ' A
#
# COMPACT_ATOMS: atom_id res chain seq x y z
N MET A 1 -17.95 9.02 -1.96
CA MET A 1 -16.96 10.10 -2.15
C MET A 1 -15.84 9.86 -1.14
N TRP A 2 -14.56 9.91 -1.54
CA TRP A 2 -13.46 9.70 -0.59
C TRP A 2 -13.36 10.84 0.43
N SER A 3 -13.16 10.44 1.68
CA SER A 3 -12.82 11.28 2.81
C SER A 3 -11.47 11.98 2.63
N ARG A 4 -11.19 12.96 3.49
CA ARG A 4 -9.89 13.64 3.52
C ARG A 4 -8.74 12.67 3.82
N VAL A 5 -8.97 11.69 4.69
CA VAL A 5 -7.96 10.69 5.09
C VAL A 5 -7.62 9.77 3.93
N GLU A 6 -8.63 9.24 3.21
CA GLU A 6 -8.40 8.37 2.05
C GLU A 6 -7.67 9.10 0.92
N LYS A 7 -8.01 10.37 0.64
CA LYS A 7 -7.28 11.20 -0.34
C LYS A 7 -5.83 11.45 0.07
N GLN A 8 -5.58 11.66 1.36
CA GLN A 8 -4.24 11.84 1.88
C GLN A 8 -3.43 10.54 1.77
N ARG A 9 -4.04 9.40 2.13
CA ARG A 9 -3.42 8.07 1.99
C ARG A 9 -3.08 7.74 0.54
N TRP A 10 -3.98 8.05 -0.40
CA TRP A 10 -3.70 7.94 -1.83
C TRP A 10 -2.45 8.71 -2.24
N LYS A 11 -2.37 9.98 -1.83
CA LYS A 11 -1.21 10.82 -2.12
C LYS A 11 0.06 10.22 -1.51
N GLU A 12 0.03 9.80 -0.26
CA GLU A 12 1.16 9.18 0.42
C GLU A 12 1.69 7.96 -0.34
N LEU A 13 0.81 7.05 -0.74
CA LEU A 13 1.17 5.85 -1.49
C LEU A 13 1.83 6.21 -2.83
N TRP A 14 1.24 7.13 -3.61
CA TRP A 14 1.82 7.57 -4.89
C TRP A 14 3.10 8.41 -4.77
N THR A 15 3.38 8.95 -3.57
CA THR A 15 4.65 9.65 -3.29
C THR A 15 5.68 8.77 -2.59
N SER A 16 5.36 7.50 -2.34
CA SER A 16 6.28 6.55 -1.72
C SER A 16 7.39 6.13 -2.69
N PRO A 17 8.54 5.64 -2.20
CA PRO A 17 9.56 5.04 -3.06
C PRO A 17 8.98 3.92 -3.95
N GLN A 18 8.11 3.08 -3.41
CA GLN A 18 7.51 1.95 -4.11
C GLN A 18 6.74 2.38 -5.37
N ALA A 19 6.12 3.56 -5.35
CA ALA A 19 5.39 4.10 -6.50
C ALA A 19 6.24 4.29 -7.75
N THR A 20 7.58 4.36 -7.64
CA THR A 20 8.47 4.39 -8.80
C THR A 20 8.42 3.11 -9.65
N GLN A 21 7.90 2.01 -9.11
CA GLN A 21 7.70 0.73 -9.81
C GLN A 21 6.25 0.55 -10.27
N TRP A 22 5.37 1.51 -10.00
CA TRP A 22 3.96 1.42 -10.37
C TRP A 22 3.70 2.15 -11.68
N ASP A 23 2.85 1.56 -12.52
CA ASP A 23 2.26 2.22 -13.69
C ASP A 23 0.75 2.46 -13.46
N GLU A 24 0.04 2.89 -14.50
CA GLU A 24 -1.41 3.16 -14.43
C GLU A 24 -2.22 1.93 -13.97
N SER A 25 -1.72 0.70 -14.19
CA SER A 25 -2.42 -0.52 -13.79
C SER A 25 -2.49 -0.70 -12.26
N ALA A 26 -1.57 -0.06 -11.51
CA ALA A 26 -1.56 -0.14 -10.05
C ALA A 26 -2.68 0.69 -9.39
N ALA A 27 -3.27 1.65 -10.11
CA ALA A 27 -4.24 2.59 -9.55
C ALA A 27 -5.44 1.91 -8.89
N VAL A 28 -5.95 0.84 -9.49
CA VAL A 28 -7.07 0.07 -8.93
C VAL A 28 -6.65 -0.66 -7.66
N THR A 29 -5.48 -1.28 -7.64
CA THR A 29 -4.96 -1.98 -6.46
C THR A 29 -4.70 -1.03 -5.29
N VAL A 30 -4.16 0.17 -5.57
CA VAL A 30 -3.98 1.23 -4.56
C VAL A 30 -5.34 1.67 -3.99
N ALA A 31 -6.34 1.90 -4.86
CA ALA A 31 -7.68 2.29 -4.43
C ALA A 31 -8.35 1.19 -3.57
N LEU A 32 -8.22 -0.08 -3.96
CA LEU A 32 -8.74 -1.21 -3.20
C LEU A 32 -8.07 -1.33 -1.83
N LEU A 33 -6.74 -1.20 -1.76
CA LEU A 33 -6.02 -1.21 -0.50
C LEU A 33 -6.56 -0.14 0.47
N ILE A 34 -6.75 1.09 0.01
CA ILE A 34 -7.28 2.19 0.83
C ILE A 34 -8.71 1.89 1.32
N ALA A 35 -9.57 1.34 0.45
CA ALA A 35 -10.93 0.98 0.82
C ALA A 35 -10.98 -0.16 1.85
N TYR A 36 -10.06 -1.13 1.74
CA TYR A 36 -9.93 -2.22 2.70
C TYR A 36 -9.37 -1.73 4.04
N GLU A 37 -8.28 -0.95 4.02
CA GLU A 37 -7.70 -0.32 5.21
C GLU A 37 -8.75 0.50 5.96
N THR A 38 -9.56 1.29 5.24
CA THR A 38 -10.60 2.13 5.84
C THR A 38 -11.66 1.30 6.57
N GLN A 39 -12.20 0.26 5.94
CA GLN A 39 -13.19 -0.62 6.58
C GLN A 39 -12.61 -1.39 7.77
N LEU A 40 -11.38 -1.89 7.65
CA LEU A 40 -10.70 -2.62 8.72
C LEU A 40 -10.44 -1.72 9.93
N LEU A 41 -9.96 -0.48 9.70
CA LEU A 41 -9.68 0.48 10.77
C LEU A 41 -10.95 1.05 11.42
N ALA A 42 -12.06 1.08 10.68
CA ALA A 42 -13.38 1.41 11.23
C ALA A 42 -13.99 0.27 12.09
N GLY A 43 -13.38 -0.92 12.12
CA GLY A 43 -13.93 -2.10 12.80
C GLY A 43 -15.10 -2.74 12.06
N GLU A 44 -15.32 -2.38 10.79
CA GLU A 44 -16.41 -2.87 9.95
C GLU A 44 -15.95 -4.01 9.00
N GLY A 45 -14.63 -4.22 8.89
CA GLY A 45 -14.03 -5.20 7.99
C GLY A 45 -14.08 -6.64 8.50
N ALA A 46 -14.43 -7.57 7.61
CA ALA A 46 -14.38 -9.00 7.88
C ALA A 46 -12.96 -9.59 7.75
N ALA A 47 -12.74 -10.80 8.28
CA ALA A 47 -11.43 -11.46 8.25
C ALA A 47 -10.86 -11.66 6.83
N TRP A 48 -11.73 -11.94 5.84
CA TRP A 48 -11.32 -12.07 4.44
C TRP A 48 -10.85 -10.74 3.86
N LEU A 49 -11.41 -9.62 4.29
CA LEU A 49 -10.99 -8.28 3.85
C LEU A 49 -9.56 -7.98 4.31
N ALA A 50 -9.20 -8.43 5.52
CA ALA A 50 -7.82 -8.34 6.01
C ALA A 50 -6.84 -9.17 5.17
N GLN A 51 -7.30 -10.30 4.63
CA GLN A 51 -6.50 -11.10 3.69
C GLN A 51 -6.31 -10.37 2.36
N GLU A 52 -7.37 -9.81 1.79
CA GLU A 52 -7.29 -9.01 0.56
C GLU A 52 -6.39 -7.78 0.71
N ALA A 53 -6.47 -7.08 1.86
CA ALA A 53 -5.57 -5.96 2.16
C ALA A 53 -4.09 -6.39 2.18
N ARG A 54 -3.77 -7.55 2.76
CA ARG A 54 -2.40 -8.10 2.75
C ARG A 54 -1.95 -8.45 1.33
N HIS A 55 -2.82 -9.07 0.53
CA HIS A 55 -2.52 -9.40 -0.87
C HIS A 55 -2.30 -8.15 -1.72
N ALA A 56 -3.11 -7.11 -1.56
CA ALA A 56 -2.92 -5.83 -2.23
C ALA A 56 -1.62 -5.16 -1.81
N GLY A 57 -1.30 -5.16 -0.51
CA GLY A 57 -0.03 -4.64 0.00
C GLY A 57 1.20 -5.37 -0.55
N ASP A 58 1.12 -6.69 -0.67
CA ASP A 58 2.18 -7.49 -1.30
C ASP A 58 2.32 -7.19 -2.79
N ALA A 59 1.21 -7.10 -3.54
CA ALA A 59 1.23 -6.78 -4.96
C ALA A 59 1.83 -5.39 -5.25
N LEU A 60 1.64 -4.44 -4.34
CA LEU A 60 2.18 -3.09 -4.43
C LEU A 60 3.63 -2.97 -3.91
N GLY A 61 4.22 -4.06 -3.42
CA GLY A 61 5.59 -4.01 -2.88
C GLY A 61 5.70 -3.28 -1.53
N LEU A 62 4.62 -3.20 -0.75
CA LEU A 62 4.57 -2.44 0.49
C LEU A 62 4.98 -3.24 1.73
N THR A 63 5.17 -4.56 1.60
CA THR A 63 5.63 -5.43 2.69
C THR A 63 7.12 -5.73 2.56
N PRO A 64 7.86 -6.01 3.65
CA PRO A 64 9.27 -6.39 3.57
C PRO A 64 9.55 -7.58 2.64
N ARG A 65 8.64 -8.57 2.66
CA ARG A 65 8.71 -9.74 1.78
C ARG A 65 8.58 -9.35 0.31
N ALA A 66 7.60 -8.52 -0.02
CA ALA A 66 7.37 -8.09 -1.40
C ALA A 66 8.48 -7.13 -1.88
N MET A 67 8.94 -6.22 -1.03
CA MET A 67 10.10 -5.37 -1.30
C MET A 67 11.32 -6.21 -1.69
N ALA A 68 11.67 -7.21 -0.88
CA ALA A 68 12.79 -8.10 -1.18
C ALA A 68 12.57 -8.88 -2.49
N ALA A 69 11.37 -9.40 -2.74
CA ALA A 69 11.02 -10.12 -3.96
C ALA A 69 11.12 -9.25 -5.23
N LEU A 70 10.83 -7.95 -5.09
CA LEU A 70 10.96 -6.95 -6.15
C LEU A 70 12.38 -6.37 -6.26
N GLY A 71 13.36 -6.90 -5.51
CA GLY A 71 14.76 -6.49 -5.56
C GLY A 71 15.07 -5.20 -4.82
N TRP A 72 14.17 -4.72 -3.95
CA TRP A 72 14.44 -3.55 -3.12
C TRP A 72 15.42 -3.89 -1.99
N THR A 73 16.46 -3.07 -1.87
CA THR A 73 17.40 -3.11 -0.74
C THR A 73 17.18 -1.89 0.14
N ILE A 74 16.97 -2.09 1.44
CA ILE A 74 16.99 -0.99 2.40
C ILE A 74 18.44 -0.54 2.52
N GLY A 75 18.74 0.66 2.03
CA GLY A 75 20.05 1.24 2.20
C GLY A 75 20.30 1.56 3.67
N ASP A 76 21.42 1.09 4.22
CA ASP A 76 21.87 1.54 5.53
C ASP A 76 22.14 3.05 5.47
N ARG A 77 21.55 3.79 6.42
CA ARG A 77 21.90 5.19 6.61
C ARG A 77 23.31 5.23 7.20
N THR A 78 24.32 5.32 6.36
CA THR A 78 25.66 5.70 6.80
C THR A 78 25.59 7.10 7.40
N SER A 79 25.74 7.15 8.73
CA SER A 79 25.94 8.38 9.49
C SER A 79 27.09 9.18 8.87
N GLN A 80 26.79 10.41 8.45
CA GLN A 80 27.80 11.47 8.36
C GLN A 80 27.94 12.12 9.73
#